data_AF-A0AAF3FD32-F1
#
_entry.id   AF-A0AAF3FD32-F1
#
_cell.length_a   1.000
_cell.length_b   1.000
_cell.length_c   1.000
_cell.angle_alpha   90.00
_cell.angle_beta   90.00
_cell.angle_gamma   90.00
#
_symmetry.space_group_name_H-M   'P 1'
#
loop_
_entity.id
_entity.type
_entity.pdbx_description
1 polymer ?
#
loop_
_entity_poly.entity_id
_entity_poly.type
_entity_poly.pdbx_seq_one_letter_code
_entity_poly.pdbx_strand_id
1 'polypeptide(L)'
;MRFFVSILFLAFPVALAIECFTGFTYIRGVSVGTSKQRCSSDSDYCYNVTADLTSLNLISKSGCSSLMCRFNHNKCIEKSFLGKSGRFCCCNTGDLCNSKATGQTTLEKFSDKMHDFARIFG
;
A
#
# COMPACT_ATOMS: atom_id res chain seq x y z
N MET A 1 -28.47 28.15 -38.60
CA MET A 1 -28.14 29.27 -37.67
C MET A 1 -29.29 29.32 -36.68
N ARG A 2 -29.16 29.09 -35.37
CA ARG A 2 -28.15 29.51 -34.42
C ARG A 2 -28.16 28.44 -33.31
N PHE A 3 -27.08 27.68 -33.16
CA PHE A 3 -26.19 27.82 -32.00
C PHE A 3 -26.96 28.09 -30.71
N PHE A 4 -27.25 27.04 -29.95
CA PHE A 4 -27.00 27.01 -28.50
C PHE A 4 -27.11 25.54 -28.08
N VAL A 5 -26.11 24.78 -28.53
CA VAL A 5 -25.67 23.55 -27.88
C VAL A 5 -25.22 23.97 -26.48
N SER A 6 -26.18 24.14 -25.57
CA SER A 6 -25.90 24.30 -24.15
C SER A 6 -25.55 22.92 -23.62
N ILE A 7 -24.32 22.48 -23.94
CA ILE A 7 -23.63 21.48 -23.15
C ILE A 7 -23.43 22.14 -21.79
N LEU A 8 -24.42 21.97 -20.92
CA LEU A 8 -24.24 22.08 -19.49
C LEU A 8 -23.31 20.92 -19.13
N PHE A 9 -21.99 21.17 -19.25
CA PHE A 9 -20.96 20.35 -18.64
C PHE A 9 -21.30 20.34 -17.14
N LEU A 10 -22.04 19.32 -16.73
CA LEU A 10 -22.08 18.85 -15.36
C LEU A 10 -20.62 18.57 -15.02
N ALA A 11 -19.96 19.57 -14.44
CA ALA A 11 -18.71 19.40 -13.73
C ALA A 11 -19.03 18.48 -12.55
N PHE A 12 -19.10 17.18 -12.84
CA PHE A 12 -19.07 16.14 -11.83
C PHE A 12 -17.79 16.41 -11.05
N PRO A 13 -17.87 16.75 -9.75
CA PRO A 13 -16.66 16.83 -8.95
C PRO A 13 -16.14 15.40 -8.91
N VAL A 14 -15.16 15.11 -9.75
CA VAL A 14 -14.40 13.87 -9.66
C VAL A 14 -13.70 14.00 -8.32
N ALA A 15 -14.29 13.40 -7.29
CA ALA A 15 -13.66 13.28 -5.99
C ALA A 15 -12.29 12.65 -6.26
N LEU A 16 -11.22 13.41 -6.06
CA LEU A 16 -9.84 12.98 -6.28
C LEU A 16 -9.40 12.03 -5.13
N ALA A 17 -10.30 11.17 -4.69
CA ALA A 17 -10.01 10.20 -3.65
C ALA A 17 -8.96 9.22 -4.17
N ILE A 18 -7.89 9.06 -3.39
CA ILE A 18 -6.75 8.22 -3.77
C ILE A 18 -7.14 6.74 -3.78
N GLU A 19 -6.51 5.97 -4.65
CA GLU A 19 -6.58 4.51 -4.68
C GLU A 19 -5.48 3.91 -3.81
N CYS A 20 -5.79 2.92 -2.99
CA CYS A 20 -4.82 2.25 -2.11
C CYS A 20 -4.89 0.74 -2.28
N PHE A 21 -3.77 0.06 -2.05
CA PHE A 21 -3.79 -1.38 -1.83
C PHE A 21 -4.55 -1.71 -0.55
N THR A 22 -5.34 -2.77 -0.62
CA THR A 22 -6.12 -3.29 0.51
C THR A 22 -5.97 -4.79 0.61
N GLY A 23 -5.91 -5.28 1.84
CA GLY A 23 -5.81 -6.71 2.10
C GLY A 23 -4.96 -7.03 3.31
N PHE A 24 -4.94 -8.31 3.64
CA PHE A 24 -4.12 -8.90 4.68
C PHE A 24 -3.22 -9.98 4.07
N THR A 25 -1.97 -10.04 4.50
CA THR A 25 -1.01 -11.09 4.14
C THR A 25 -0.55 -11.76 5.42
N TYR A 26 -0.52 -13.09 5.44
CA TYR A 26 -0.04 -13.89 6.57
C TYR A 26 1.28 -14.63 6.30
N ILE A 27 1.80 -14.62 5.05
CA ILE A 27 2.90 -15.48 4.61
C ILE A 27 3.92 -14.66 3.80
N ARG A 28 5.23 -14.92 4.00
CA ARG A 28 6.32 -14.41 3.14
C ARG A 28 6.04 -14.78 1.68
N GLY A 29 6.01 -13.77 0.80
CA GLY A 29 5.86 -13.96 -0.65
C GLY A 29 4.49 -13.66 -1.25
N VAL A 30 3.41 -13.50 -0.45
CA VAL A 30 2.11 -13.08 -0.99
C VAL A 30 1.98 -11.57 -0.86
N SER A 31 2.02 -10.86 -1.99
CA SER A 31 1.94 -9.41 -2.05
C SER A 31 0.77 -8.88 -1.22
N VAL A 32 1.03 -7.78 -0.51
CA VAL A 32 0.01 -6.96 0.13
C VAL A 32 -1.11 -6.76 -0.88
N GLY A 33 -2.30 -7.29 -0.53
CA GLY A 33 -3.39 -7.66 -1.43
C GLY A 33 -3.36 -7.08 -2.84
N THR A 34 -3.49 -7.93 -3.85
CA THR A 34 -3.72 -7.52 -5.25
C THR A 34 -4.98 -6.67 -5.42
N SER A 35 -5.84 -6.64 -4.40
CA SER A 35 -7.03 -5.81 -4.35
C SER A 35 -6.70 -4.36 -4.09
N LYS A 36 -7.39 -3.48 -4.81
CA LYS A 36 -7.28 -2.04 -4.70
C LYS A 36 -8.63 -1.51 -4.28
N GLN A 37 -8.63 -0.48 -3.45
CA GLN A 37 -9.85 0.24 -3.07
C GLN A 37 -9.62 1.73 -3.27
N ARG A 38 -10.63 2.42 -3.79
CA ARG A 38 -10.65 3.87 -3.82
C ARG A 38 -11.15 4.38 -2.47
N CYS A 39 -10.41 5.30 -1.85
CA CYS A 39 -10.81 5.87 -0.57
C CYS A 39 -12.09 6.71 -0.71
N SER A 40 -12.76 7.00 0.40
CA SER A 40 -14.03 7.74 0.36
C SER A 40 -13.80 9.25 0.34
N SER A 41 -12.72 9.71 0.97
CA SER A 41 -12.36 11.13 1.06
C SER A 41 -11.06 11.44 0.33
N ASP A 42 -10.95 12.66 -0.19
CA ASP A 42 -9.71 13.20 -0.76
C ASP A 42 -8.60 13.37 0.30
N SER A 43 -9.01 13.60 1.55
CA SER A 43 -8.12 13.71 2.71
C SER A 43 -7.71 12.36 3.32
N ASP A 44 -8.15 11.24 2.72
CA ASP A 44 -7.74 9.91 3.19
C ASP A 44 -6.27 9.62 2.86
N TYR A 45 -5.68 8.78 3.70
CA TYR A 45 -4.32 8.29 3.55
C TYR A 45 -4.36 6.78 3.30
N CYS A 46 -3.50 6.30 2.41
CA CYS A 46 -3.18 4.89 2.36
C CYS A 46 -2.31 4.54 3.56
N TYR A 47 -2.68 3.50 4.30
CA TYR A 47 -1.85 2.96 5.36
C TYR A 47 -1.31 1.58 5.00
N ASN A 48 -0.19 1.25 5.61
CA ASN A 48 0.40 -0.08 5.58
C ASN A 48 0.94 -0.43 6.96
N VAL A 49 0.48 -1.53 7.52
CA VAL A 49 0.94 -2.06 8.80
C VAL A 49 1.64 -3.36 8.52
N THR A 50 2.86 -3.53 9.00
CA THR A 50 3.55 -4.81 9.03
C THR A 50 3.92 -5.17 10.47
N ALA A 51 3.86 -6.45 10.81
CA ALA A 51 4.28 -6.98 12.10
C ALA A 51 5.02 -8.30 11.87
N ASP A 52 6.25 -8.38 12.34
CA ASP A 52 7.05 -9.60 12.27
C ASP A 52 6.77 -10.47 13.51
N LEU A 53 5.86 -11.43 13.44
CA LEU A 53 5.49 -12.22 14.63
C LEU A 53 6.53 -13.29 14.99
N THR A 54 7.27 -13.79 14.00
CA THR A 54 8.33 -14.81 14.11
C THR A 54 9.25 -14.70 12.90
N SER A 55 10.48 -15.26 12.97
CA SER A 55 11.51 -15.19 11.92
C SER A 55 11.11 -15.68 10.52
N LEU A 56 9.87 -16.15 10.33
CA LEU A 56 9.29 -16.65 9.08
C LEU A 56 7.89 -16.09 8.75
N ASN A 57 7.20 -15.41 9.69
CA ASN A 57 5.81 -14.95 9.51
C ASN A 57 5.73 -13.42 9.62
N LEU A 58 5.54 -12.77 8.47
CA LEU A 58 5.23 -11.34 8.35
C LEU A 58 3.73 -11.19 8.17
N ILE A 59 3.05 -10.53 9.11
CA ILE A 59 1.68 -10.08 8.90
C ILE A 59 1.73 -8.69 8.30
N SER A 60 1.06 -8.47 7.18
CA SER A 60 0.83 -7.13 6.64
C SER A 60 -0.65 -6.85 6.47
N LYS A 61 -1.08 -5.62 6.76
CA LYS A 61 -2.43 -5.13 6.53
C LYS A 61 -2.36 -3.74 5.90
N SER A 62 -3.14 -3.52 4.85
CA SER A 62 -3.19 -2.24 4.14
C SER A 62 -4.63 -1.79 3.87
N GLY A 63 -4.81 -0.49 3.63
CA GLY A 63 -6.10 0.09 3.26
C GLY A 63 -6.10 1.61 3.31
N CYS A 64 -7.29 2.20 3.37
CA CYS A 64 -7.51 3.65 3.55
C CYS A 64 -7.83 3.99 5.01
N SER A 65 -7.19 5.01 5.58
CA SER A 65 -7.58 5.55 6.89
C SER A 65 -7.06 6.98 7.10
N SER A 66 -7.98 7.94 7.23
CA SER A 66 -7.65 9.28 7.73
C SER A 66 -7.30 9.31 9.22
N LEU A 67 -8.01 8.51 10.04
CA LEU A 67 -7.89 8.60 11.51
C LEU A 67 -6.55 8.07 12.01
N MET A 68 -6.10 6.92 11.49
CA MET A 68 -4.82 6.32 11.87
C MET A 68 -3.62 7.15 11.40
N CYS A 69 -3.77 7.86 10.28
CA CYS A 69 -2.70 8.64 9.66
C CYS A 69 -2.67 10.12 10.07
N ARG A 70 -3.64 10.58 10.89
CA ARG A 70 -3.75 11.97 11.37
C ARG A 70 -2.51 12.50 12.08
N PHE A 71 -1.71 11.63 12.70
CA PHE A 71 -0.49 12.03 13.41
C PHE A 71 0.79 11.66 12.66
N ASN A 72 0.67 10.95 11.53
CA ASN A 72 1.79 10.30 10.84
C ASN A 72 1.76 10.53 9.34
N HIS A 73 1.39 11.74 8.93
CA HIS A 73 1.30 12.14 7.53
C HIS A 73 2.59 11.81 6.77
N ASN A 74 2.50 10.95 5.76
CA ASN A 74 3.62 10.57 4.89
C ASN A 74 4.85 10.03 5.65
N LYS A 75 4.65 9.41 6.81
CA LYS A 75 5.71 8.85 7.66
C LYS A 75 5.47 7.39 8.01
N CYS A 76 6.56 6.71 8.33
CA CYS A 76 6.54 5.38 8.94
C CYS A 76 6.98 5.48 10.39
N ILE A 77 6.23 4.86 11.31
CA ILE A 77 6.67 4.63 12.69
C ILE A 77 6.93 3.15 12.87
N GLU A 78 8.04 2.83 13.51
CA GLU A 78 8.33 1.48 14.00
C GLU A 78 7.98 1.42 15.49
N LYS A 79 7.16 0.43 15.84
CA LYS A 79 6.72 0.17 17.22
C LYS A 79 6.97 -1.30 17.53
N SER A 80 7.64 -1.55 18.64
CA SER A 80 7.82 -2.90 19.17
C SER A 80 6.53 -3.33 19.88
N PHE A 81 5.85 -4.35 19.36
CA PHE A 81 4.64 -4.94 19.97
C PHE A 81 5.00 -6.36 20.43
N LEU A 82 4.87 -6.66 21.73
CA LEU A 82 5.26 -7.96 22.31
C LEU A 82 6.71 -8.40 21.99
N GLY A 83 7.67 -7.47 22.00
CA GLY A 83 9.08 -7.77 21.69
C GLY A 83 9.36 -8.05 20.20
N LYS A 84 8.38 -7.75 19.33
CA LYS A 84 8.47 -7.88 17.87
C LYS A 84 8.35 -6.52 17.19
N SER A 85 9.13 -6.30 16.14
CA SER A 85 9.12 -5.04 15.40
C SER A 85 7.91 -4.97 14.47
N GLY A 86 7.01 -4.04 14.74
CA GLY A 86 5.93 -3.66 13.82
C GLY A 86 6.24 -2.32 13.17
N ARG A 87 5.85 -2.14 11.90
CA ARG A 87 6.02 -0.89 11.16
C ARG A 87 4.68 -0.42 10.63
N PHE A 88 4.35 0.83 10.90
CA PHE A 88 3.12 1.47 10.49
C PHE A 88 3.47 2.67 9.60
N CYS A 89 3.09 2.62 8.33
CA CYS A 89 3.35 3.67 7.34
C CYS A 89 2.05 4.28 6.83
N CYS A 90 2.06 5.58 6.62
CA CYS A 90 0.96 6.32 5.99
C CYS A 90 1.48 7.12 4.80
N CYS A 91 0.67 7.26 3.76
CA CYS A 91 0.96 8.12 2.63
C CYS A 91 -0.31 8.65 1.95
N ASN A 92 -0.25 9.86 1.39
CA ASN A 92 -1.29 10.43 0.51
C ASN A 92 -0.70 11.10 -0.74
N THR A 93 0.51 10.72 -1.13
CA THR A 93 1.25 11.35 -2.25
C THR A 93 0.70 11.01 -3.63
N GLY A 94 -0.32 10.16 -3.72
CA GLY A 94 -0.94 9.72 -4.97
C GLY A 94 -1.48 8.29 -4.87
N ASP A 95 -2.04 7.82 -5.97
CA ASP A 95 -2.59 6.47 -6.08
C ASP A 95 -1.51 5.41 -5.80
N LEU A 96 -1.90 4.37 -5.06
CA LEU A 96 -1.12 3.18 -4.74
C LEU A 96 0.20 3.47 -4.02
N CYS A 97 0.27 4.58 -3.27
CA CYS A 97 1.49 4.98 -2.55
C CYS A 97 1.90 3.96 -1.46
N ASN A 98 0.96 3.14 -0.96
CA ASN A 98 1.21 2.08 0.01
C ASN A 98 1.75 0.77 -0.60
N SER A 99 2.15 0.81 -1.87
CA SER A 99 2.87 -0.26 -2.60
C SER A 99 4.22 -0.63 -1.99
N LYS A 100 4.83 0.26 -1.20
CA LYS A 100 6.15 0.04 -0.57
C LYS A 100 6.17 -1.02 0.54
N ALA A 101 5.13 -1.82 0.71
CA ALA A 101 5.23 -3.09 1.43
C ALA A 101 5.66 -4.21 0.49
N THR A 102 6.78 -4.00 -0.18
CA THR A 102 7.73 -5.09 -0.31
C THR A 102 8.52 -5.12 0.98
N GLY A 103 7.96 -5.78 2.00
CA GLY A 103 8.74 -6.38 3.08
C GLY A 103 9.60 -7.53 2.56
N GLN A 104 10.17 -7.38 1.36
CA GLN A 104 11.24 -8.23 0.89
C GLN A 104 12.43 -7.88 1.77
N THR A 105 12.59 -8.65 2.83
CA THR A 105 13.93 -8.92 3.34
C THR A 105 14.81 -9.18 2.11
N THR A 106 15.95 -8.53 2.04
CA THR A 106 16.95 -8.60 0.96
C THR A 106 17.25 -10.05 0.50
N LEU A 107 16.89 -11.02 1.34
CA LEU A 107 16.97 -12.48 1.19
C LEU A 107 16.01 -13.07 0.14
N GLU A 108 14.77 -12.58 -0.02
CA GLU A 108 13.85 -13.09 -1.07
C GLU A 108 14.28 -12.61 -2.47
N LYS A 109 14.72 -11.34 -2.61
CA LYS A 109 15.35 -10.85 -3.85
C LYS A 109 16.63 -11.61 -4.20
N PHE A 110 17.38 -12.06 -3.19
CA PHE A 110 18.57 -12.88 -3.40
C PHE A 110 18.22 -14.31 -3.84
N SER A 111 17.18 -14.91 -3.25
CA SER A 111 16.72 -16.26 -3.62
C SER A 111 16.20 -16.32 -5.06
N ASP A 112 15.39 -15.35 -5.48
CA ASP A 112 14.91 -15.27 -6.88
C ASP A 112 16.07 -15.06 -7.86
N LYS A 113 17.01 -14.17 -7.52
CA LYS A 113 18.16 -13.87 -8.37
C LYS A 113 19.14 -15.06 -8.46
N MET A 114 19.27 -15.86 -7.40
CA MET A 114 20.07 -17.09 -7.40
C MET A 114 19.41 -18.21 -8.21
N HIS A 115 18.07 -18.32 -8.16
CA HIS A 115 17.34 -19.31 -8.94
C HIS A 115 17.39 -19.01 -10.45
N ASP A 116 17.37 -17.73 -10.85
CA ASP A 116 17.55 -17.32 -12.24
C ASP A 116 19.00 -17.55 -12.74
N PHE A 117 20.00 -17.21 -11.92
CA PHE A 117 21.41 -17.44 -12.24
C PHE A 117 21.75 -18.94 -12.42
N ALA A 118 21.13 -19.82 -11.61
CA ALA A 118 21.30 -21.27 -11.72
C ALA A 118 20.76 -21.86 -13.04
N ARG A 119 19.78 -21.22 -13.68
CA ARG A 119 19.28 -21.63 -15.02
C ARG A 119 20.19 -21.18 -16.17
N ILE A 120 20.96 -20.12 -15.97
CA ILE A 120 21.84 -19.56 -17.02
C ILE A 120 23.18 -20.30 -17.04
N PHE A 121 23.65 -20.76 -15.88
CA PHE A 121 24.96 -21.41 -15.72
C PHE A 121 24.88 -22.92 -15.44
N GLY A 122 23.68 -23.51 -15.48
CA GLY A 122 23.42 -24.95 -15.37
C GLY A 122 23.10 -25.58 -16.71
#